data_AF-A0A6A6XKG2-F1
#
_entry.id   AF-A0A6A6XKG2-F1
#
_cell.length_a   1.000
_cell.length_b   1.000
_cell.length_c   1.000
_cell.angle_alpha   90.00
_cell.angle_beta   90.00
_cell.angle_gamma   90.00
#
_symmetry.space_group_name_H-M   'P 1'
#
loop_
_entity.id
_entity.type
_entity.pdbx_description
1 polymer ?
#
loop_
_entity_poly.entity_id
_entity_poly.type
_entity_poly.pdbx_seq_one_letter_code
_entity_poly.pdbx_strand_id
1 'polypeptide(L)' 'MGIAKDTLIEFIDSIPEHDLTTFPPVGGTIYSDKDYRLDNQGKGQPETYNLQIQANKQSTTTSIRRLAPKTVAGPV' A
#
# COMPACT_ATOMS: atom_id res chain seq x y z
N MET A 1 -16.27 14.98 -2.53
CA MET A 1 -15.15 14.04 -2.77
C MET A 1 -15.12 13.08 -1.60
N GLY A 2 -14.91 11.78 -1.83
CA GLY A 2 -15.09 10.77 -0.78
C GLY A 2 -13.86 10.70 0.13
N ILE A 3 -14.07 10.55 1.45
CA ILE A 3 -13.02 10.46 2.49
C ILE A 3 -11.84 9.57 2.09
N ALA A 4 -12.11 8.43 1.43
CA ALA A 4 -11.07 7.49 1.00
C ALA A 4 -10.12 8.03 -0.08
N LYS A 5 -10.54 9.03 -0.87
CA LYS A 5 -9.68 9.69 -1.85
C LYS A 5 -8.76 10.68 -1.14
N ASP A 6 -9.30 11.44 -0.21
CA ASP A 6 -8.56 12.48 0.50
C ASP A 6 -7.48 11.83 1.39
N THR A 7 -7.83 10.75 2.11
CA THR A 7 -6.85 9.96 2.90
C THR A 7 -5.80 9.26 2.05
N LEU A 8 -6.10 8.90 0.80
CA LEU A 8 -5.11 8.32 -0.11
C LEU A 8 -4.10 9.36 -0.58
N ILE A 9 -4.55 10.59 -0.85
CA ILE A 9 -3.68 11.70 -1.22
C ILE A 9 -2.76 12.03 -0.04
N GLU A 10 -3.32 12.16 1.17
CA GLU A 10 -2.55 12.36 2.40
C GLU A 10 -1.52 11.24 2.63
N PHE A 11 -1.91 9.98 2.37
CA PHE A 11 -0.98 8.86 2.45
C PHE A 11 0.20 9.04 1.49
N ILE A 12 -0.06 9.36 0.22
CA ILE A 12 0.98 9.57 -0.80
C ILE A 12 1.91 10.72 -0.42
N ASP A 13 1.36 11.84 0.05
CA ASP A 13 2.13 13.01 0.46
C ASP A 13 2.94 12.76 1.75
N SER A 14 2.53 11.78 2.57
CA SER A 14 3.24 11.40 3.79
C SER A 14 4.44 10.49 3.54
N ILE A 15 4.60 9.92 2.34
CA ILE A 15 5.67 8.96 2.05
C ILE A 15 7.02 9.70 2.06
N PRO A 16 7.96 9.33 2.94
CA PRO A 16 9.27 9.95 2.95
C PRO A 16 10.04 9.70 1.66
N GLU A 17 10.72 10.73 1.13
CA GLU A 17 11.49 10.58 -0.11
C GLU A 17 12.56 9.48 -0.02
N HIS A 18 13.16 9.28 1.15
CA HIS A 18 14.18 8.24 1.34
C HIS A 18 13.63 6.82 1.08
N ASP A 19 12.37 6.57 1.41
CA ASP A 19 11.70 5.28 1.16
C ASP A 19 11.40 5.05 -0.34
N LEU A 20 11.40 6.12 -1.14
CA LEU A 20 11.22 6.05 -2.60
C LEU A 20 12.53 5.90 -3.37
N THR A 21 13.68 5.98 -2.69
CA THR A 21 15.00 5.87 -3.33
C THR A 21 15.58 4.46 -3.27
N THR A 22 15.15 3.63 -2.32
CA THR A 22 15.76 2.32 -2.06
C THR A 22 14.71 1.24 -1.97
N PHE A 23 14.40 0.58 -3.09
CA PHE A 23 13.44 -0.51 -3.10
C PHE A 23 14.14 -1.87 -2.91
N PRO A 24 13.66 -2.73 -2.00
CA PRO A 24 14.23 -4.05 -1.84
C PRO A 24 14.09 -4.86 -3.14
N PRO A 25 15.09 -5.68 -3.52
CA PRO A 25 15.03 -6.50 -4.74
C PRO A 25 13.98 -7.62 -4.65
N VAL A 26 13.59 -7.98 -3.43
CA VAL A 26 12.55 -8.95 -3.11
C VAL A 26 11.29 -8.18 -2.71
N GLY A 27 10.12 -8.70 -3.07
CA GLY A 27 8.85 -8.06 -2.70
C GLY A 27 8.70 -7.88 -1.18
N GLY A 28 8.01 -6.82 -0.77
CA GLY A 28 7.84 -6.43 0.63
C GLY A 28 7.21 -5.06 0.80
N THR A 29 6.85 -4.73 2.04
CA THR A 29 6.28 -3.41 2.38
C THR A 29 7.38 -2.36 2.48
N ILE A 30 7.25 -1.27 1.74
CA ILE A 30 8.17 -0.12 1.72
C ILE A 30 7.78 0.87 2.80
N TYR A 31 6.49 1.22 2.85
CA TYR A 31 5.95 2.19 3.80
C TYR A 31 4.53 1.77 4.19
N SER A 32 4.12 2.00 5.43
CA SER A 32 2.76 1.73 5.86
C SER A 32 2.32 2.70 6.93
N ASP A 33 1.05 3.08 6.88
CA ASP A 33 0.38 3.77 7.95
C ASP A 33 -0.79 2.93 8.48
N LYS A 34 -1.73 3.59 9.16
CA LYS A 34 -2.93 2.95 9.70
C LYS A 34 -3.90 2.46 8.63
N ASP A 35 -3.98 3.16 7.51
CA ASP A 35 -5.06 3.04 6.53
C ASP A 35 -4.60 2.39 5.21
N TYR A 36 -3.34 2.57 4.82
CA TYR A 36 -2.72 2.09 3.60
C TYR A 36 -1.29 1.57 3.83
N ARG A 37 -0.79 0.83 2.85
CA ARG A 37 0.60 0.44 2.73
C ARG A 37 1.06 0.50 1.28
N LEU A 38 2.30 0.89 1.08
CA LEU A 38 3.02 0.81 -0.17
C LEU A 38 3.85 -0.48 -0.17
N ASP A 39 3.50 -1.40 -1.05
CA ASP A 39 4.20 -2.67 -1.24
C ASP A 39 4.97 -2.66 -2.56
N ASN A 40 6.17 -3.23 -2.56
CA ASN A 40 6.87 -3.67 -3.75
C ASN A 40 6.46 -5.12 -4.04
N GLN A 41 5.86 -5.39 -5.19
CA GLN A 41 5.53 -6.73 -5.67
C GLN A 41 6.69 -7.42 -6.41
N GLY A 42 7.89 -6.83 -6.36
CA GLY A 42 9.12 -7.35 -6.95
C GLY A 42 9.53 -6.61 -8.23
N LYS A 43 10.66 -7.02 -8.79
CA LYS A 43 11.18 -6.44 -10.04
C LYS A 43 10.44 -6.97 -11.27
N GLY A 44 9.91 -6.07 -12.08
CA GLY A 44 9.49 -6.32 -13.46
C GLY A 44 10.67 -6.32 -14.44
N GLN A 45 10.42 -6.77 -15.67
CA GLN A 45 11.41 -6.70 -16.74
C GLN A 45 11.13 -5.49 -17.67
N PRO A 46 12.17 -4.75 -18.13
CA PRO A 46 13.52 -4.66 -17.59
C PRO A 46 13.59 -3.59 -16.49
N GLU A 47 14.02 -3.99 -15.28
CA GLU A 47 14.39 -3.12 -14.14
C GLU A 47 13.34 -2.12 -13.62
N THR A 48 12.05 -2.46 -13.71
CA THR A 48 10.99 -1.69 -13.04
C THR A 48 10.68 -2.28 -11.66
N TYR A 49 10.33 -1.44 -10.69
CA TYR A 49 9.74 -1.90 -9.43
C TYR A 49 8.22 -1.87 -9.57
N ASN A 50 7.57 -2.98 -9.23
CA ASN A 50 6.10 -3.06 -9.24
C ASN A 50 5.57 -2.53 -7.92
N LEU A 51 5.37 -1.22 -7.84
CA LEU A 51 4.83 -0.56 -6.65
C LEU A 51 3.30 -0.65 -6.62
N GLN A 52 2.75 -1.03 -5.46
CA GLN A 52 1.32 -1.15 -5.26
C GLN A 52 0.91 -0.55 -3.91
N ILE A 53 -0.04 0.38 -3.94
CA ILE A 53 -0.70 0.85 -2.72
C ILE A 53 -1.88 -0.09 -2.41
N GLN A 54 -1.93 -0.60 -1.18
CA GLN A 54 -2.99 -1.47 -0.68
C GLN A 54 -3.64 -0.85 0.56
N ALA A 55 -4.95 -0.97 0.68
CA ALA A 55 -5.66 -0.55 1.88
C ALA A 55 -5.52 -1.60 2.99
N ASN A 56 -5.31 -1.14 4.22
CA ASN A 56 -5.14 -1.98 5.40
C ASN A 56 -6.51 -2.43 5.95
N LYS A 57 -6.62 -3.72 6.27
CA LYS A 57 -7.83 -4.28 6.91
C LYS A 57 -8.11 -3.68 8.30
N GLN A 58 -7.08 -3.20 8.97
CA GLN A 58 -7.13 -2.61 10.31
C GLN A 58 -7.40 -1.10 10.28
N SER A 59 -7.58 -0.50 9.09
CA SER A 59 -7.91 0.92 8.92
C SER A 59 -9.08 1.31 9.83
N THR A 60 -9.03 2.46 10.51
CA THR A 60 -10.19 2.91 11.30
C THR A 60 -11.35 3.36 10.42
N THR A 61 -11.08 3.70 9.17
CA THR A 61 -12.04 4.26 8.24
C THR A 61 -12.79 3.15 7.51
N THR A 62 -14.12 3.08 7.72
CA THR A 62 -14.97 2.01 7.16
C THR A 62 -14.95 1.95 5.63
N SER A 63 -14.85 3.09 4.94
CA SER A 63 -14.74 3.14 3.48
C SER A 63 -13.42 2.55 2.97
N ILE A 64 -12.32 2.75 3.70
CA ILE A 64 -10.99 2.21 3.35
C ILE A 64 -10.93 0.71 3.62
N ARG A 65 -11.49 0.23 4.74
CA ARG A 65 -11.63 -1.21 5.01
C ARG A 65 -12.38 -1.97 3.92
N ARG A 66 -13.35 -1.34 3.26
CA ARG A 66 -14.09 -1.92 2.13
C ARG A 66 -13.24 -2.06 0.86
N LEU A 67 -12.19 -1.25 0.73
CA LEU A 67 -11.22 -1.29 -0.38
C LEU A 67 -10.05 -2.25 -0.10
N ALA A 68 -9.81 -2.60 1.16
CA ALA A 68 -8.80 -3.58 1.53
C ALA A 68 -9.06 -4.91 0.82
N PRO A 69 -8.02 -5.62 0.34
CA PRO A 69 -8.20 -6.90 -0.31
C PRO A 69 -8.98 -7.83 0.62
N LYS A 70 -10.07 -8.42 0.10
CA LYS A 70 -10.80 -9.49 0.78
C LYS A 70 -9.89 -10.71 0.85
N THR A 71 -8.89 -10.74 1.74
CA THR A 71 -8.20 -12.00 2.01
C THR A 71 -9.19 -12.90 2.72
N VAL A 72 -9.80 -13.80 1.95
CA VAL A 72 -10.33 -15.07 2.45
C VAL A 72 -9.08 -15.92 2.69
N ALA A 73 -8.43 -15.71 3.83
CA ALA A 73 -7.63 -16.79 4.41
C ALA A 73 -8.65 -17.71 5.10
N GLY A 74 -9.37 -18.48 4.29
CA GLY A 74 -10.04 -19.68 4.78
C GLY A 74 -8.95 -20.73 5.05
N PRO A 75 -9.13 -21.62 6.04
CA PRO A 75 -8.17 -22.69 6.28
C PRO A 75 -8.09 -23.57 5.03
N VAL A 76 -6.86 -23.94 4.65
CA VAL A 76 -6.59 -25.14 3.86
C VAL A 76 -5.66 -26.04 4.66
#